data_AF-A0A9N8F5M8-F1
#
_entry.id   AF-A0A9N8F5M8-F1
#
_cell.length_a   1.000
_cell.length_b   1.000
_cell.length_c   1.000
_cell.angle_alpha   90.00
_cell.angle_beta   90.00
_cell.angle_gamma   90.00
#
_symmetry.space_group_name_H-M   'P 1'
#
loop_
_entity.id
_entity.type
_entity.pdbx_description
1 polymer ?
#
loop_
_entity_poly.entity_id
_entity_poly.type
_entity_poly.pdbx_seq_one_letter_code
_entity_poly.pdbx_strand_id
1 'polypeptide(L)'
;MASSKAAGYTTRKLYQTYPALRREVNKVQQEIFGYFPNLGVRTGHQKTKKSLQGVYLNRYYDEPIDKYARKAHPEGFMTELQERRHVKREFMRRKGKGPPKKGSGKRSKK
;
A
#
# COMPACT_ATOMS: atom_id res chain seq x y z
N MET A 1 59.89 0.82 -29.19
CA MET A 1 59.73 0.94 -27.71
C MET A 1 58.53 0.11 -27.29
N ALA A 2 58.78 -1.01 -26.59
CA ALA A 2 57.73 -1.92 -26.16
C ALA A 2 56.98 -1.32 -24.95
N SER A 3 55.70 -1.02 -25.15
CA SER A 3 54.79 -0.62 -24.07
C SER A 3 54.56 -1.81 -23.14
N SER A 4 55.11 -1.75 -21.92
CA SER A 4 54.86 -2.73 -20.88
C SER A 4 53.39 -2.69 -20.48
N LYS A 5 52.59 -3.63 -20.99
CA LYS A 5 51.24 -3.90 -20.46
C LYS A 5 51.39 -4.28 -18.99
N ALA A 6 51.10 -3.34 -18.09
CA ALA A 6 51.00 -3.64 -16.67
C ALA A 6 50.02 -4.80 -16.51
N ALA A 7 50.49 -5.91 -15.94
CA ALA A 7 49.65 -7.05 -15.59
C ALA A 7 48.73 -6.62 -14.44
N GLY A 8 47.69 -5.85 -14.78
CA GLY A 8 46.71 -5.37 -13.81
C GLY A 8 45.98 -6.56 -13.23
N TYR A 9 46.21 -6.85 -11.95
CA TYR A 9 45.37 -7.77 -11.23
C TYR A 9 43.94 -7.25 -11.30
N THR A 10 43.01 -8.07 -11.80
CA THR A 10 41.60 -7.75 -11.70
C THR A 10 41.26 -7.51 -10.23
N THR A 11 40.33 -6.59 -9.96
CA THR A 11 39.90 -6.25 -8.59
C THR A 11 39.55 -7.49 -7.76
N ARG A 12 39.00 -8.52 -8.41
CA ARG A 12 38.70 -9.83 -7.81
C ARG A 12 39.96 -10.59 -7.35
N LYS A 13 41.04 -10.57 -8.13
CA LYS A 13 42.34 -11.16 -7.74
C LYS A 13 42.98 -10.38 -6.58
N LEU A 14 42.92 -9.04 -6.60
CA LEU A 14 43.42 -8.20 -5.50
C LEU A 14 42.72 -8.47 -4.18
N TYR A 15 41.40 -8.69 -4.19
CA TYR A 15 40.65 -9.04 -2.98
C TYR A 15 40.88 -10.46 -2.48
N GLN A 16 41.26 -11.40 -3.36
CA GLN A 16 41.69 -12.74 -2.95
C GLN A 16 43.07 -12.70 -2.29
N THR A 17 44.01 -11.93 -2.84
CA THR A 17 45.37 -11.82 -2.29
C THR A 17 45.41 -10.95 -1.03
N TYR A 18 44.59 -9.90 -0.95
CA TYR A 18 44.57 -8.95 0.17
C TYR A 18 43.18 -8.85 0.81
N PRO A 19 42.83 -9.76 1.74
CA PRO A 19 41.51 -9.75 2.38
C PRO A 19 41.28 -8.52 3.29
N ALA A 20 42.33 -7.91 3.84
CA ALA A 20 42.23 -6.69 4.64
C ALA A 20 41.76 -5.49 3.80
N LEU A 21 42.30 -5.32 2.59
CA LEU A 21 41.88 -4.26 1.66
C LEU A 21 40.37 -4.36 1.35
N ARG A 22 39.88 -5.59 1.14
CA ARG A 22 38.44 -5.82 0.91
C ARG A 22 37.59 -5.37 2.10
N ARG A 23 38.06 -5.57 3.35
CA ARG A 23 37.33 -5.14 4.55
C ARG A 23 37.25 -3.61 4.63
N GLU A 24 38.35 -2.91 4.39
CA GLU A 24 38.38 -1.44 4.43
C GLU A 24 37.55 -0.82 3.31
N VAL A 25 37.62 -1.35 2.09
CA VAL A 25 36.74 -0.90 0.99
C VAL A 25 35.27 -1.11 1.34
N ASN A 26 34.91 -2.25 1.94
CA ASN A 26 33.53 -2.50 2.38
C ASN A 26 33.09 -1.53 3.48
N LYS A 27 33.97 -1.13 4.41
CA LYS A 27 33.66 -0.13 5.44
C LYS A 27 33.39 1.24 4.80
N VAL A 28 34.28 1.68 3.91
CA VAL A 28 34.12 2.94 3.17
C VAL A 28 32.82 2.93 2.36
N GLN A 29 32.46 1.82 1.74
CA GLN A 29 31.18 1.69 1.03
C GLN A 29 29.97 1.77 1.97
N GLN A 30 30.06 1.21 3.18
CA GLN A 30 29.00 1.32 4.20
C GLN A 30 28.83 2.78 4.66
N GLU A 31 29.94 3.49 4.87
CA GLU A 31 29.95 4.90 5.26
C GLU A 31 29.38 5.81 4.16
N ILE A 32 29.80 5.61 2.91
CA ILE A 32 29.39 6.46 1.78
C ILE A 32 27.94 6.20 1.38
N PHE A 33 27.55 4.92 1.22
CA PHE A 33 26.24 4.55 0.65
C PHE A 33 25.21 4.15 1.70
N GLY A 34 25.57 4.16 2.99
CA GLY A 34 24.71 3.70 4.07
C GLY A 34 24.38 2.21 3.99
N TYR A 35 25.25 1.39 3.39
CA TYR A 35 25.04 -0.05 3.35
C TYR A 35 25.09 -0.64 4.76
N PHE A 36 24.18 -1.57 5.03
CA PHE A 36 24.14 -2.24 6.33
C PHE A 36 25.29 -3.26 6.45
N PRO A 37 26.06 -3.27 7.56
CA PRO A 37 27.15 -4.20 7.77
C PRO A 37 26.66 -5.66 7.86
N ASN A 38 27.32 -6.56 7.13
CA ASN A 38 27.03 -7.99 7.24
C ASN A 38 27.79 -8.59 8.42
N LEU A 39 27.13 -8.64 9.59
CA LEU A 39 27.68 -9.15 10.84
C LEU A 39 27.62 -10.69 10.95
N GLY A 40 27.10 -11.40 9.94
CA GLY A 40 26.92 -12.86 9.99
C GLY A 40 25.82 -13.33 10.94
N VAL A 41 25.11 -12.41 11.61
CA VAL A 41 24.00 -12.68 12.53
C VAL A 41 22.68 -12.17 11.95
N ARG A 42 21.56 -12.75 12.41
CA ARG A 42 20.23 -12.36 11.96
C ARG A 42 19.79 -11.03 12.58
N THR A 43 20.03 -9.93 11.88
CA THR A 43 19.68 -8.57 12.33
C THR A 43 18.25 -8.13 11.98
N GLY A 44 17.51 -8.93 11.21
CA GLY A 44 16.17 -8.56 10.75
C GLY A 44 16.15 -7.50 9.63
N HIS A 45 17.30 -7.10 9.10
CA HIS A 45 17.43 -6.13 8.01
C HIS A 45 16.62 -6.52 6.76
N GLN A 46 16.42 -7.82 6.52
CA GLN A 46 15.54 -8.29 5.44
C GLN A 46 14.07 -7.89 5.65
N LYS A 47 13.59 -7.78 6.89
CA LYS A 47 12.22 -7.32 7.19
C LYS A 47 12.08 -5.82 6.93
N THR A 48 13.08 -5.02 7.29
CA THR A 48 13.06 -3.56 7.06
C THR A 48 13.22 -3.20 5.59
N LYS A 49 13.91 -4.03 4.79
CA LYS A 49 13.94 -3.89 3.33
C LYS A 49 12.60 -4.12 2.64
N LYS A 50 11.68 -4.86 3.25
CA LYS A 50 10.38 -5.11 2.62
C LYS A 50 9.59 -3.81 2.60
N SER A 51 9.11 -3.44 1.42
CA SER A 51 8.21 -2.30 1.29
C SER A 51 6.90 -2.56 2.04
N LEU A 52 6.34 -1.50 2.60
CA LEU A 52 5.06 -1.57 3.30
C LEU A 52 3.94 -1.78 2.27
N GLN A 53 3.24 -2.91 2.37
CA GLN A 53 2.15 -3.27 1.46
C GLN A 53 0.77 -2.76 1.91
N GLY A 54 0.66 -2.21 3.13
CA GLY A 54 -0.62 -1.83 3.73
C GLY A 54 -1.42 -0.84 2.88
N VAL A 55 -0.77 0.10 2.19
CA VAL A 55 -1.46 1.06 1.31
C VAL A 55 -2.13 0.37 0.13
N TYR A 56 -1.47 -0.63 -0.46
CA TYR A 56 -2.03 -1.40 -1.57
C TYR A 56 -3.17 -2.31 -1.10
N LEU A 57 -3.01 -2.95 0.06
CA LEU A 57 -4.05 -3.79 0.66
C LEU A 57 -5.30 -2.99 1.03
N ASN A 58 -5.14 -1.77 1.56
CA ASN A 58 -6.27 -0.91 1.91
C ASN A 58 -7.05 -0.42 0.68
N ARG A 59 -6.43 -0.40 -0.50
CA ARG A 59 -7.05 -0.03 -1.78
C ARG A 59 -7.57 -1.24 -2.56
N TYR A 60 -7.81 -2.36 -1.90
CA TYR A 60 -8.30 -3.57 -2.56
C TYR A 60 -9.68 -3.36 -3.20
N TYR A 61 -10.57 -2.60 -2.56
CA TYR A 61 -11.84 -2.18 -3.14
C TYR A 61 -11.79 -0.71 -3.51
N ASP A 62 -12.24 -0.40 -4.72
CA ASP A 62 -12.37 0.99 -5.16
C ASP A 62 -13.41 1.74 -4.33
N GLU A 63 -13.11 3.00 -4.02
CA GLU A 63 -14.07 3.85 -3.34
C GLU A 63 -15.20 4.26 -4.30
N PRO A 64 -16.47 4.13 -3.90
CA PRO A 64 -17.59 4.50 -4.77
C PRO A 64 -17.62 6.02 -5.01
N ILE A 65 -17.86 6.40 -6.27
CA ILE A 65 -17.87 7.80 -6.70
C ILE A 65 -18.96 8.65 -6.02
N ASP A 66 -20.04 8.02 -5.54
CA ASP A 66 -21.16 8.67 -4.86
C ASP A 66 -20.73 9.66 -3.77
N LYS A 67 -19.70 9.31 -3.00
CA LYS A 67 -19.18 10.15 -1.92
C LYS A 67 -18.63 11.47 -2.46
N TYR A 68 -17.88 11.39 -3.56
CA TYR A 68 -17.26 12.55 -4.20
C TYR A 68 -18.28 13.36 -5.00
N ALA A 69 -19.17 12.70 -5.74
CA ALA A 69 -20.22 13.33 -6.51
C ALA A 69 -21.18 14.16 -5.64
N ARG A 70 -21.56 13.67 -4.46
CA ARG A 70 -22.38 14.44 -3.49
C ARG A 70 -21.66 15.67 -2.94
N LYS A 71 -20.33 15.62 -2.82
CA LYS A 71 -19.53 16.76 -2.36
C LYS A 71 -19.43 17.83 -3.45
N ALA A 72 -19.33 17.42 -4.72
CA ALA A 72 -19.26 18.31 -5.87
C ALA A 72 -20.62 18.92 -6.26
N HIS A 73 -21.71 18.15 -6.06
CA HIS A 73 -23.08 18.58 -6.34
C HIS A 73 -23.93 18.49 -5.07
N PRO A 74 -23.92 19.55 -4.22
CA PRO A 74 -24.65 19.56 -2.95
C PRO A 74 -26.17 19.47 -3.12
N GLU A 75 -26.68 19.83 -4.30
CA GLU A 75 -28.11 19.97 -4.61
C GLU A 75 -28.87 18.64 -4.77
N GLY A 76 -28.21 17.50 -4.50
CA GLY A 76 -28.91 16.23 -4.35
C GLY A 76 -28.53 15.17 -5.37
N PHE A 77 -27.23 15.01 -5.66
CA PHE A 77 -26.77 13.86 -6.45
C PHE A 77 -27.32 12.54 -5.87
N MET A 78 -28.02 11.81 -6.73
CA MET A 78 -28.58 10.49 -6.45
C MET A 78 -28.20 9.56 -7.60
N THR A 79 -27.88 8.32 -7.27
CA THR A 79 -27.71 7.30 -8.32
C THR A 79 -29.08 6.85 -8.81
N GLU A 80 -29.16 6.40 -10.05
CA GLU A 80 -30.40 5.89 -10.65
C GLU A 80 -31.06 4.81 -9.77
N LEU A 81 -30.25 3.90 -9.20
CA LEU A 81 -30.73 2.87 -8.28
C LEU A 81 -31.34 3.44 -7.00
N GLN A 82 -30.82 4.55 -6.49
CA GLN A 82 -31.36 5.23 -5.32
C GLN A 82 -32.65 5.97 -5.63
N GLU A 83 -32.73 6.65 -6.78
CA GLU A 83 -33.97 7.28 -7.25
C GLU A 83 -35.09 6.27 -7.42
N ARG A 84 -34.83 5.16 -8.13
CA ARG A 84 -35.80 4.05 -8.28
C ARG A 84 -36.27 3.51 -6.93
N ARG A 85 -35.35 3.36 -5.96
CA ARG A 85 -35.70 2.95 -4.59
C ARG A 85 -36.54 4.00 -3.87
N HIS A 86 -36.29 5.29 -4.10
CA HIS A 86 -37.05 6.38 -3.50
C HIS A 86 -38.49 6.39 -4.00
N VAL A 87 -38.68 6.36 -5.32
CA VAL A 87 -40.00 6.30 -5.97
C VAL A 87 -40.80 5.08 -5.48
N LYS A 88 -40.16 3.90 -5.45
CA LYS A 88 -40.78 2.67 -4.94
C LYS A 88 -41.21 2.83 -3.48
N ARG A 89 -40.38 3.44 -2.64
CA ARG A 89 -40.68 3.66 -1.22
C ARG A 89 -41.88 4.60 -1.04
N GLU A 90 -41.94 5.69 -1.79
CA GLU A 90 -43.08 6.61 -1.76
C GLU A 90 -44.38 5.93 -2.18
N PHE A 91 -44.34 5.19 -3.29
CA PHE A 91 -45.49 4.45 -3.79
C PHE A 91 -46.01 3.43 -2.77
N MET A 92 -45.12 2.68 -2.12
CA MET A 92 -45.50 1.71 -1.08
C MET A 92 -46.08 2.40 0.17
N ARG A 93 -45.57 3.57 0.55
CA ARG A 93 -46.13 4.38 1.63
C ARG A 93 -47.52 4.90 1.30
N ARG A 94 -47.76 5.38 0.08
CA ARG A 94 -49.10 5.79 -0.39
C ARG A 94 -50.11 4.64 -0.29
N LYS A 95 -49.65 3.41 -0.56
CA LYS A 95 -50.46 2.19 -0.43
C LYS A 95 -50.65 1.70 1.02
N GLY A 96 -50.08 2.36 2.02
CA GLY A 96 -50.08 1.87 3.41
C GLY A 96 -49.22 0.62 3.65
N LYS A 97 -48.46 0.18 2.64
CA LYS A 97 -47.56 -0.99 2.69
C LYS A 97 -46.10 -0.59 2.90
N GLY A 98 -45.87 0.63 3.39
CA GLY A 98 -44.55 1.09 3.79
C GLY A 98 -44.06 0.32 5.03
N PRO A 99 -42.73 0.23 5.24
CA PRO A 99 -42.21 -0.34 6.45
C PRO A 99 -42.72 0.44 7.67
N PRO A 100 -43.17 -0.23 8.75
CA PRO A 100 -43.65 0.43 9.95
C PRO A 100 -42.51 1.16 10.66
N LYS A 101 -42.86 2.04 11.61
CA LYS A 101 -41.86 2.70 12.45
C LYS A 101 -41.05 1.63 13.19
N LYS A 102 -39.73 1.83 13.27
CA LYS A 102 -38.84 0.93 14.02
C LYS A 102 -39.39 0.74 15.45
N GLY A 103 -39.63 -0.51 15.85
CA GLY A 103 -40.23 -0.86 17.14
C GLY A 103 -41.77 -0.99 17.15
N SER A 104 -42.49 -0.41 16.18
CA SER A 104 -43.96 -0.44 16.15
C SER A 104 -44.55 -1.70 15.50
N GLY A 105 -43.71 -2.69 15.20
CA GLY A 105 -44.10 -3.93 14.52
C GLY A 105 -44.74 -4.97 15.46
N LYS A 106 -44.52 -6.25 15.18
CA LYS A 106 -45.18 -7.39 15.85
C LYS A 106 -45.19 -7.35 17.40
N ARG A 107 -44.18 -6.73 18.02
CA ARG A 107 -44.02 -6.67 19.49
C ARG A 107 -44.49 -5.36 20.12
N SER A 108 -45.08 -4.42 19.36
CA SER A 108 -45.52 -3.13 19.91
C SER A 108 -46.71 -3.23 20.86
N LYS A 109 -47.45 -4.33 20.77
CA LYS A 109 -48.65 -4.61 21.58
C LYS A 109 -48.39 -5.56 22.76
N LYS A 110 -47.14 -5.97 22.96
CA LYS A 110 -46.72 -6.77 24.11
C LYS A 110 -46.07 -5.84 25.12
#